data_AF-A0A178KMY5-F1
#
_entry.id   AF-A0A178KMY5-F1
#
_cell.length_a   1.000
_cell.length_b   1.000
_cell.length_c   1.000
_cell.angle_alpha   90.00
_cell.angle_beta   90.00
_cell.angle_gamma   90.00
#
_symmetry.space_group_name_H-M   'P 1'
#
loop_
_entity.id
_entity.type
_entity.pdbx_description
1 polymer ?
#
loop_
_entity_poly.entity_id
_entity_poly.type
_entity_poly.pdbx_seq_one_letter_code
_entity_poly.pdbx_strand_id
1 'polypeptide(L)'
;MAITIRDIDQHYYMIEDLKSLTGNKVTTKALIKGGYIAVELGEQLKLEQEAHEKTKKELEELKSLVAGYLNHQKALTDYLRRS
;
A
#
# COMPACT_ATOMS: atom_id res chain seq x y z
N MET A 1 -18.60 -20.00 -31.58
CA MET A 1 -18.76 -19.46 -30.22
C MET A 1 -18.29 -18.01 -30.24
N ALA A 2 -19.19 -17.08 -30.56
CA ALA A 2 -18.87 -15.66 -30.56
C ALA A 2 -19.18 -15.13 -29.15
N ILE A 3 -18.15 -15.02 -28.31
CA ILE A 3 -18.27 -14.22 -27.08
C ILE A 3 -18.50 -12.80 -27.59
N THR A 4 -19.75 -12.32 -27.48
CA THR A 4 -20.10 -10.94 -27.79
C THR A 4 -19.44 -10.08 -26.73
N ILE A 5 -18.20 -9.66 -26.99
CA ILE A 5 -17.48 -8.70 -26.17
C ILE A 5 -18.25 -7.39 -26.28
N ARG A 6 -19.06 -7.07 -25.27
CA ARG A 6 -19.79 -5.79 -25.17
C ARG A 6 -18.89 -4.61 -24.78
N ASP A 7 -17.57 -4.82 -24.75
CA ASP A 7 -16.56 -3.91 -24.20
C ASP A 7 -15.35 -3.69 -25.13
N ILE A 8 -15.53 -3.83 -26.44
CA ILE A 8 -14.44 -3.66 -27.43
C ILE A 8 -13.84 -2.25 -27.30
N ASP A 9 -14.67 -1.24 -27.07
CA ASP A 9 -14.22 0.14 -26.89
C ASP A 9 -13.40 0.31 -25.61
N GLN A 10 -13.83 -0.28 -24.49
CA GLN A 10 -13.07 -0.22 -23.24
C GLN A 10 -11.71 -0.91 -23.34
N HIS A 11 -11.66 -2.09 -23.98
CA HIS A 11 -10.40 -2.78 -24.23
C HIS A 11 -9.49 -1.99 -25.18
N TYR A 12 -10.05 -1.32 -26.18
CA TYR A 12 -9.30 -0.45 -27.07
C TYR A 12 -8.65 0.71 -26.30
N TYR A 13 -9.42 1.44 -25.48
CA TYR A 13 -8.90 2.54 -24.67
C TYR A 13 -7.86 2.07 -23.65
N MET A 14 -8.11 0.95 -22.97
CA MET A 14 -7.15 0.37 -22.03
C MET A 14 -5.80 0.03 -22.70
N ILE A 15 -5.83 -0.50 -23.92
CA ILE A 15 -4.62 -0.82 -24.66
C ILE A 15 -3.90 0.45 -25.14
N GLU A 16 -4.62 1.48 -25.57
CA GLU A 16 -4.01 2.77 -25.94
C GLU A 16 -3.38 3.47 -24.72
N ASP A 17 -4.05 3.44 -23.57
CA ASP A 17 -3.48 3.94 -22.31
C ASP A 17 -2.21 3.18 -21.94
N LEU A 18 -2.22 1.85 -22.06
CA LEU A 18 -1.05 1.00 -21.79
C LEU A 18 0.10 1.29 -22.76
N LYS A 19 -0.20 1.53 -24.04
CA LYS A 19 0.81 1.92 -25.05
C LYS A 19 1.44 3.28 -24.69
N SER A 20 0.63 4.23 -24.23
CA SER A 20 1.08 5.54 -23.76
C SER A 20 1.98 5.41 -22.54
N LEU A 21 1.53 4.66 -21.53
CA LEU A 21 2.26 4.36 -20.28
C LEU A 21 3.61 3.68 -20.54
N THR A 22 3.65 2.76 -21.51
CA THR A 22 4.86 1.99 -21.82
C THR A 22 5.74 2.63 -22.88
N GLY A 23 5.28 3.70 -23.54
CA GLY A 23 5.94 4.38 -24.66
C GLY A 23 6.03 3.54 -25.94
N ASN A 24 5.25 2.46 -26.04
CA ASN A 24 5.32 1.49 -27.13
C ASN A 24 4.08 1.55 -28.00
N LYS A 25 4.25 1.81 -29.31
CA LYS A 25 3.12 1.83 -30.28
C LYS A 25 2.58 0.43 -30.61
N VAL A 26 3.35 -0.62 -30.33
CA VAL A 26 3.00 -2.02 -30.63
C VAL A 26 2.34 -2.65 -29.41
N THR A 27 1.09 -3.10 -29.57
CA THR A 27 0.27 -3.69 -28.51
C THR A 27 0.99 -4.81 -27.75
N THR A 28 1.62 -5.76 -28.45
CA THR A 28 2.33 -6.88 -27.81
C THR A 28 3.51 -6.41 -26.95
N LYS A 29 4.27 -5.41 -27.41
CA LYS A 29 5.39 -4.86 -26.63
C LYS A 29 4.91 -4.06 -25.42
N ALA A 30 3.80 -3.34 -25.57
CA ALA A 30 3.16 -2.63 -24.47
C ALA A 30 2.63 -3.60 -23.40
N LEU A 31 2.00 -4.70 -23.81
CA LEU A 31 1.52 -5.74 -22.88
C LEU A 31 2.63 -6.43 -22.11
N ILE A 32 3.72 -6.82 -22.79
CA ILE A 32 4.87 -7.46 -22.14
C ILE A 32 5.50 -6.51 -21.12
N LYS A 33 5.77 -5.26 -21.53
CA LYS A 33 6.35 -4.24 -20.64
C LYS A 33 5.41 -3.89 -19.49
N GLY A 34 4.11 -3.79 -19.75
CA GLY A 34 3.08 -3.59 -18.73
C GLY A 34 3.05 -4.74 -17.72
N GLY A 35 3.23 -5.98 -18.16
CA GLY A 35 3.34 -7.15 -17.30
C GLY A 35 4.54 -7.06 -16.35
N TYR A 36 5.72 -6.69 -16.85
CA TYR A 36 6.89 -6.48 -15.98
C TYR A 36 6.69 -5.35 -14.98
N ILE A 37 6.14 -4.21 -15.41
CA ILE A 37 5.83 -3.07 -14.52
C ILE A 37 4.85 -3.50 -13.42
N ALA A 38 3.83 -4.29 -13.75
CA ALA A 38 2.86 -4.77 -12.77
C ALA A 38 3.51 -5.67 -11.70
N VAL A 39 4.46 -6.53 -12.10
CA VAL A 39 5.22 -7.36 -11.16
C VAL A 39 6.09 -6.50 -10.25
N GLU A 40 6.87 -5.56 -10.82
CA GLU A 40 7.73 -4.66 -10.05
C GLU A 40 6.94 -3.81 -9.05
N LEU A 41 5.81 -3.24 -9.48
CA LEU A 41 4.94 -2.47 -8.58
C LEU A 41 4.33 -3.34 -7.48
N GLY A 42 3.99 -4.60 -7.79
CA GLY A 42 3.51 -5.55 -6.80
C GLY A 42 4.57 -5.88 -5.73
N GLU A 43 5.82 -6.04 -6.14
CA GLU A 43 6.95 -6.26 -5.22
C GLU A 43 7.21 -5.02 -4.35
N GLN A 44 7.23 -3.83 -4.95
CA GLN A 44 7.40 -2.56 -4.22
C GLN A 44 6.28 -2.34 -3.19
N LEU A 45 5.03 -2.58 -3.58
CA LEU A 45 3.89 -2.45 -2.69
C LEU A 45 4.00 -3.42 -1.50
N LYS A 46 4.45 -4.66 -1.75
CA LYS A 46 4.64 -5.63 -0.67
C LYS A 46 5.69 -5.17 0.33
N LEU A 47 6.83 -4.67 -0.16
CA LEU A 47 7.89 -4.12 0.70
C LEU A 47 7.42 -2.90 1.49
N GLU A 48 6.65 -2.01 0.87
CA GLU A 48 6.07 -0.84 1.54
C GLU A 48 5.07 -1.26 2.64
N GLN A 49 4.23 -2.26 2.36
CA GLN A 49 3.29 -2.81 3.35
C GLN A 49 4.01 -3.43 4.54
N GLU A 50 5.08 -4.21 4.30
CA GLU A 50 5.90 -4.79 5.36
C GLU A 50 6.58 -3.71 6.21
N ALA A 51 7.12 -2.67 5.57
CA ALA A 51 7.71 -1.52 6.27
C ALA A 51 6.67 -0.75 7.09
N HIS A 52 5.50 -0.49 6.50
CA HIS A 52 4.40 0.21 7.16
C HIS A 52 3.89 -0.57 8.38
N GLU A 53 3.69 -1.88 8.27
CA GLU A 53 3.28 -2.72 9.40
C GLU A 53 4.33 -2.73 10.51
N LYS A 54 5.62 -2.75 10.18
CA LYS A 54 6.69 -2.63 11.17
C LYS A 54 6.64 -1.30 11.90
N THR A 55 6.59 -0.18 11.16
CA THR A 55 6.53 1.17 11.75
C THR A 55 5.26 1.36 12.59
N LYS A 56 4.13 0.79 12.15
CA LYS A 56 2.88 0.83 12.90
C LYS A 56 2.99 0.10 14.23
N LYS A 57 3.60 -1.09 14.26
CA LYS A 57 3.85 -1.83 15.51
C LYS A 57 4.75 -1.05 16.46
N GLU A 58 5.85 -0.50 15.97
CA GLU A 58 6.76 0.34 16.77
C GLU A 58 6.03 1.55 17.37
N LEU A 59 5.13 2.18 16.60
CA LEU A 59 4.32 3.28 17.08
C LEU A 59 3.31 2.85 18.16
N GLU A 60 2.68 1.69 18.01
CA GLU A 60 1.76 1.14 19.02
C GLU A 60 2.49 0.80 20.33
N GLU A 61 3.67 0.19 20.24
CA GLU A 61 4.53 -0.08 21.40
C GLU A 61 4.93 1.20 22.13
N LEU A 62 5.36 2.23 21.39
CA LEU A 62 5.74 3.51 21.97
C LEU A 62 4.54 4.20 22.65
N LYS A 63 3.37 4.18 22.01
CA LYS A 63 2.13 4.72 22.60
C LYS A 63 1.77 4.00 23.90
N SER A 64 1.90 2.67 23.93
CA SER A 64 1.67 1.87 25.13
C SER A 64 2.62 2.24 26.25
N LEU A 65 3.92 2.41 25.94
CA LEU A 65 4.94 2.80 26.92
C LEU A 65 4.68 4.19 27.51
N VAL A 66 4.34 5.16 26.67
CA VAL A 66 4.00 6.52 27.10
C VAL A 66 2.73 6.52 27.96
N ALA A 67 1.69 5.77 27.57
CA ALA A 67 0.49 5.63 28.37
C ALA A 67 0.77 5.00 29.73
N GLY A 68 1.62 3.96 29.78
CA GLY A 68 2.08 3.34 31.01
C GLY A 68 2.82 4.32 31.92
N TYR A 69 3.74 5.11 31.37
CA TYR A 69 4.46 6.15 32.11
C TYR A 69 3.50 7.18 32.73
N LEU A 70 2.57 7.71 31.93
CA LEU A 70 1.59 8.70 32.40
C LEU A 70 0.70 8.13 33.51
N ASN A 71 0.29 6.87 33.39
CA ASN A 71 -0.52 6.19 34.42
C ASN A 71 0.26 6.03 35.73
N HIS A 72 1.52 5.60 35.67
CA HIS A 72 2.36 5.48 36.87
C HIS A 72 2.63 6.85 37.52
N GLN A 73 2.90 7.87 36.71
CA GLN A 73 3.09 9.24 37.20
C GLN A 73 1.84 9.77 37.92
N LYS A 74 0.66 9.51 37.35
CA LYS A 74 -0.61 9.88 37.97
C LYS A 74 -0.82 9.14 39.29
N ALA A 75 -0.59 7.83 39.31
CA ALA A 75 -0.71 7.01 40.52
C ALA A 75 0.22 7.50 41.65
N LEU A 76 1.47 7.85 41.32
CA LEU A 76 2.43 8.40 42.28
C LEU A 76 1.96 9.75 42.84
N THR A 77 1.46 10.62 41.97
CA THR A 77 0.94 11.94 42.35
C THR A 77 -0.27 11.81 43.27
N ASP A 78 -1.18 10.89 42.96
CA ASP A 78 -2.36 10.59 43.77
C ASP A 78 -1.99 9.99 45.13
N TYR A 79 -0.94 9.15 45.20
CA TYR A 79 -0.40 8.61 46.45
C TYR A 79 0.17 9.73 47.34
N LEU A 80 1.05 10.57 46.79
CA LEU A 80 1.67 11.69 47.51
C LEU A 80 0.65 12.74 48.00
N ARG A 81 -0.50 12.88 47.32
CA ARG A 81 -1.56 13.80 47.73
C ARG A 81 -2.42 13.25 48.88
N ARG A 82 -2.38 11.94 49.13
CA ARG A 82 -3.17 11.26 50.16
C ARG A 82 -2.38 10.97 51.46
N SER A 83 -1.05 11.02 51.42
CA SER A 83 -0.18 10.93 52.61
C SER A 83 -0.01 12.29 53.27
#